data_AF-A0A348N687-F1
#
_entry.id   AF-A0A348N687-F1
#
_cell.length_a   1.000
_cell.length_b   1.000
_cell.length_c   1.000
_cell.angle_alpha   90.00
_cell.angle_beta   90.00
_cell.angle_gamma   90.00
#
_symmetry.space_group_name_H-M   'P 1'
#
loop_
_entity.id
_entity.type
_entity.pdbx_description
1 polymer ?
#
loop_
_entity_poly.entity_id
_entity_poly.type
_entity_poly.pdbx_seq_one_letter_code
_entity_poly.pdbx_strand_id
1 'polypeptide(L)' 'MTDREKAIVMAYTGVCMLNGDKFQIFHKYVEDIMGRPVYTHEFGLDLFANEVKKKAEPDFMKLCEEDDLDESED' A
#
# COMPACT_ATOMS: atom_id res chain seq x y z
N MET A 1 -6.22 9.63 5.99
CA MET A 1 -5.18 9.30 4.98
C MET A 1 -3.83 9.97 5.24
N THR A 2 -3.08 9.39 6.18
CA THR A 2 -1.63 9.60 6.34
C THR A 2 -0.85 9.11 5.11
N ASP A 3 0.44 9.45 4.99
CA ASP A 3 1.25 8.96 3.86
C ASP A 3 1.49 7.44 3.92
N ARG A 4 1.46 6.82 5.11
CA ARG A 4 1.48 5.34 5.24
C ARG A 4 0.20 4.70 4.72
N GLU A 5 -0.96 5.28 5.05
CA GLU A 5 -2.26 4.83 4.53
C GLU A 5 -2.31 4.95 2.99
N LYS A 6 -1.76 6.03 2.42
CA LYS A 6 -1.64 6.19 0.96
C LYS A 6 -0.76 5.10 0.34
N ALA A 7 0.31 4.66 1.02
CA ALA A 7 1.15 3.56 0.53
C ALA A 7 0.38 2.24 0.51
N ILE A 8 -0.40 1.94 1.55
CA ILE A 8 -1.27 0.76 1.62
C ILE A 8 -2.29 0.77 0.48
N VAL A 9 -3.01 1.88 0.30
CA VAL A 9 -4.02 2.03 -0.77
C VAL A 9 -3.36 1.92 -2.15
N MET A 10 -2.23 2.57 -2.37
CA MET A 10 -1.49 2.50 -3.63
C MET A 10 -1.03 1.07 -3.94
N ALA A 11 -0.56 0.31 -2.94
CA ALA A 11 -0.14 -1.08 -3.10
C ALA A 11 -1.31 -2.02 -3.42
N TYR A 12 -2.48 -1.81 -2.80
CA TYR A 12 -3.65 -2.64 -3.02
C TYR A 12 -4.37 -2.34 -4.35
N THR A 13 -4.46 -1.06 -4.71
CA THR A 13 -5.26 -0.59 -5.87
C THR A 13 -4.45 -0.39 -7.14
N GLY A 14 -3.14 -0.17 -7.03
CA GLY A 14 -2.29 0.28 -8.14
C GLY A 14 -2.46 1.75 -8.52
N VAL A 15 -3.29 2.52 -7.81
CA VAL A 15 -3.50 3.95 -8.07
C VAL A 15 -2.37 4.75 -7.42
N CYS A 16 -1.65 5.53 -8.22
CA CYS A 16 -0.51 6.33 -7.74
C CYS A 16 -0.98 7.50 -6.85
N MET A 17 -0.77 7.37 -5.53
CA MET A 17 -1.09 8.41 -4.54
C MET A 17 0.15 9.13 -3.98
N LEU A 18 1.33 8.52 -4.12
CA LEU A 18 2.61 9.03 -3.63
C LEU A 18 3.58 9.16 -4.81
N ASN A 19 4.01 10.39 -5.10
CA ASN A 19 4.87 10.72 -6.23
C ASN A 19 6.08 11.56 -5.80
N GLY A 20 7.05 11.73 -6.70
CA GLY A 20 8.31 12.42 -6.39
C GLY A 20 9.03 11.78 -5.21
N ASP A 21 9.51 12.60 -4.28
CA ASP A 21 10.24 12.15 -3.09
C ASP A 21 9.41 11.21 -2.19
N LYS A 22 8.07 11.33 -2.23
CA LYS A 22 7.17 10.50 -1.43
C LYS A 22 7.05 9.07 -1.94
N PHE A 23 7.48 8.77 -3.17
CA PHE A 23 7.51 7.40 -3.69
C PHE A 23 8.31 6.46 -2.78
N GLN A 24 9.35 6.96 -2.10
CA GLN A 24 10.16 6.19 -1.16
C GLN A 24 9.34 5.58 -0.02
N ILE A 25 8.23 6.23 0.40
CA ILE A 25 7.33 5.73 1.43
C ILE A 25 6.58 4.49 0.92
N PHE A 26 6.05 4.56 -0.30
CA PHE A 26 5.42 3.41 -0.96
C PHE A 26 6.42 2.28 -1.17
N HIS A 27 7.60 2.60 -1.71
CA HIS A 27 8.62 1.59 -1.99
C HIS A 27 9.06 0.88 -0.72
N LYS A 28 9.28 1.61 0.38
CA LYS A 28 9.62 1.05 1.69
C LYS A 28 8.52 0.15 2.24
N TYR A 29 7.27 0.57 2.15
CA TYR A 29 6.12 -0.26 2.56
C TYR A 29 6.10 -1.60 1.81
N VAL A 30 6.32 -1.56 0.49
CA VAL A 30 6.36 -2.77 -0.33
C VAL A 30 7.52 -3.69 0.08
N GLU A 31 8.72 -3.15 0.32
CA GLU A 31 9.84 -3.97 0.84
C GLU A 31 9.51 -4.64 2.18
N ASP A 32 8.81 -3.93 3.07
CA ASP A 32 8.44 -4.45 4.39
C ASP A 32 7.48 -5.65 4.26
N ILE A 33 6.43 -5.56 3.44
CA ILE A 33 5.46 -6.67 3.24
C ILE A 33 6.03 -7.82 2.38
N MET A 34 7.02 -7.51 1.53
CA MET A 34 7.74 -8.52 0.75
C MET A 34 8.83 -9.22 1.56
N GLY A 35 9.34 -8.59 2.62
CA GLY A 35 10.43 -9.11 3.44
C GLY A 35 11.78 -9.17 2.70
N ARG A 36 11.92 -8.39 1.63
CA ARG A 36 13.15 -8.31 0.81
C ARG A 36 13.29 -6.94 0.15
N PRO A 37 14.51 -6.54 -0.24
CA PRO A 37 14.68 -5.42 -1.16
C PRO A 37 13.90 -5.65 -2.46
N VAL A 38 13.34 -4.56 -3.00
CA VAL A 38 12.56 -4.56 -4.24
C VAL A 38 13.20 -3.59 -5.23
N TYR A 39 13.36 -4.00 -6.47
CA TYR A 39 13.83 -3.11 -7.53
C TYR A 39 12.66 -2.42 -8.24
N THR A 40 12.84 -1.17 -8.65
CA THR A 40 11.76 -0.37 -9.26
C THR A 40 11.18 -1.00 -10.53
N HIS A 41 11.97 -1.75 -11.30
CA HIS A 41 11.49 -2.41 -12.52
C HIS A 41 10.55 -3.59 -12.24
N GLU A 42 10.56 -4.15 -11.02
CA GLU A 42 9.65 -5.24 -10.65
C GLU A 42 8.20 -4.75 -10.60
N PHE A 43 7.96 -3.47 -10.27
CA PHE A 43 6.62 -2.87 -10.25
C PHE A 43 5.90 -2.88 -11.61
N GLY A 44 6.65 -3.03 -12.72
CA GLY A 44 6.07 -3.18 -14.06
C GLY A 44 5.67 -4.61 -14.41
N LEU A 45 5.91 -5.59 -13.54
CA LEU A 45 5.59 -7.01 -13.78
C LEU A 45 4.25 -7.35 -13.14
N ASP A 46 3.29 -7.82 -13.95
CA ASP A 46 1.95 -8.18 -13.47
C ASP A 46 1.96 -9.19 -12.32
N LEU A 47 2.86 -10.17 -12.37
CA LEU A 47 3.00 -11.17 -11.30
C LEU A 47 3.42 -10.52 -9.97
N PHE A 48 4.36 -9.58 -10.03
CA PHE A 48 4.83 -8.87 -8.84
C PHE A 48 3.75 -7.89 -8.32
N ALA A 49 3.11 -7.13 -9.20
CA ALA A 49 2.01 -6.23 -8.82
C ALA A 49 0.85 -6.98 -8.14
N ASN A 50 0.49 -8.16 -8.65
CA ASN A 50 -0.52 -9.01 -8.03
C ASN A 50 -0.09 -9.56 -6.66
N GLU A 51 1.19 -9.91 -6.50
CA GLU A 51 1.73 -10.34 -5.21
C GLU A 51 1.70 -9.20 -4.17
N VAL A 52 2.12 -7.99 -4.57
CA VAL A 52 2.07 -6.78 -3.73
C VAL A 52 0.64 -6.50 -3.29
N LYS A 53 -0.33 -6.52 -4.22
CA LYS A 53 -1.75 -6.35 -3.89
C LYS A 53 -2.22 -7.36 -2.84
N LYS A 54 -1.94 -8.65 -3.05
CA LYS A 54 -2.36 -9.73 -2.15
C LYS A 54 -1.76 -9.57 -0.75
N LYS A 55 -0.51 -9.12 -0.65
CA LYS A 55 0.16 -8.88 0.62
C LYS A 55 -0.30 -7.61 1.33
N ALA A 56 -0.73 -6.60 0.58
CA ALA A 56 -1.25 -5.34 1.12
C ALA A 56 -2.73 -5.44 1.56
N GLU A 57 -3.46 -6.45 1.08
CA GLU A 57 -4.90 -6.65 1.36
C GLU A 57 -5.26 -6.63 2.85
N PRO A 58 -4.55 -7.30 3.79
CA PRO A 58 -4.89 -7.24 5.21
C PRO A 58 -4.80 -5.83 5.81
N ASP A 59 -3.77 -5.06 5.44
CA ASP A 59 -3.60 -3.69 5.89
C ASP A 59 -4.67 -2.77 5.30
N PHE A 60 -5.05 -3.01 4.03
CA PHE A 60 -6.12 -2.27 3.37
C PHE A 60 -7.48 -2.54 4.02
N MET A 61 -7.79 -3.81 4.33
CA MET A 61 -9.04 -4.15 5.02
C MET A 61 -9.10 -3.53 6.42
N LYS A 62 -7.99 -3.55 7.16
CA LYS A 62 -7.88 -2.89 8.47
C LYS A 62 -8.12 -1.38 8.37
N LEU A 63 -7.60 -0.75 7.33
CA LEU A 63 -7.83 0.68 7.07
C LEU A 63 -9.32 0.98 6.85
N CYS A 64 -10.05 0.11 6.14
CA CYS A 64 -11.48 0.27 5.95
C CYS A 64 -12.28 0.08 7.25
N GLU A 65 -11.89 -0.88 8.10
CA GLU A 65 -12.55 -1.12 9.39
C GLU A 65 -12.35 0.02 10.40
N GLU A 66 -11.20 0.72 10.35
CA GLU A 66 -10.92 1.87 11.21
C GLU A 66 -11.82 3.07 10.89
N ASP A 67 -12.16 3.28 9.61
CA ASP A 67 -13.10 4.34 9.19
C ASP A 67 -14.53 4.09 9.71
N ASP A 68 -14.98 2.83 9.79
CA ASP A 68 -16.33 2.48 10.26
C ASP A 68 -16.56 2.73 11.76
N LEU A 69 -15.49 2.82 12.57
CA LEU A 69 -15.60 3.04 14.02
C LEU A 69 -15.77 4.52 14.40
N ASP A 70 -15.20 5.43 13.62
CA ASP A 70 -15.28 6.89 13.83
C ASP A 70 -16.69 7.45 13.54
N GLU A 71 -17.50 6.74 12.73
CA GLU A 71 -18.89 7.12 12.42
C GLU A 71 -19.93 6.56 13.42
N SER A 72 -19.50 5.78 14.42
CA SER A 72 -20.39 5.12 15.38
C SER A 72 -20.47 5.79 16.77
N GLU A 73 -19.75 6.91 16.96
CA GLU A 73 -19.73 7.68 18.22
C GLU A 73 -20.82 8.78 18.32
N ASP A 74 -21.82 8.80 17.41
CA ASP A 74 -22.96 9.75 17.42
C ASP A 74 -24.22 9.22 18.17
#